data_AF-A0A6J4IZX5-F1
#
_entry.id   AF-A0A6J4IZX5-F1
#
_cell.length_a   1.000
_cell.length_b   1.000
_cell.length_c   1.000
_cell.angle_alpha   90.00
_cell.angle_beta   90.00
_cell.angle_gamma   90.00
#
_symmetry.space_group_name_H-M   'P 1'
#
loop_
_entity.id
_entity.type
_entity.pdbx_description
1 polymer ?
#
loop_
_entity_poly.entity_id
_entity_poly.type
_entity_poly.pdbx_seq_one_letter_code
_entity_poly.pdbx_strand_id
1 'polypeptide(L)'
;MLRKSSTLTATFAFAAAGWTLAGALAAAPPDLGDDATYRTWRDKLLPSAQEDAWRRIAWRPTFWDAVREARQQDRPVLVWLINGPGLGRC
;
A
#
# COMPACT_ATOMS: atom_id res chain seq x y z
N MET A 1 -28.16 15.82 -65.36
CA MET A 1 -27.97 16.98 -64.46
C MET A 1 -27.58 16.45 -63.08
N LEU A 2 -26.29 16.54 -62.74
CA LEU A 2 -25.69 16.04 -61.50
C LEU A 2 -25.88 17.05 -60.36
N ARG A 3 -26.41 16.62 -59.22
CA ARG A 3 -26.24 17.31 -57.93
C ARG A 3 -25.40 16.42 -57.03
N LYS A 4 -24.08 16.69 -56.98
CA LYS A 4 -23.15 16.01 -56.07
C LYS A 4 -23.43 16.48 -54.63
N SER A 5 -23.79 15.55 -53.76
CA SER A 5 -23.84 15.75 -52.30
C SER A 5 -22.42 15.91 -51.77
N SER A 6 -22.18 17.01 -51.06
CA SER A 6 -20.91 17.32 -50.42
C SER A 6 -20.87 16.72 -49.01
N THR A 7 -19.95 15.79 -48.79
CA THR A 7 -19.68 15.17 -47.50
C THR A 7 -18.87 16.14 -46.63
N LEU A 8 -19.43 16.58 -45.51
CA LEU A 8 -18.75 17.40 -44.50
C LEU A 8 -17.77 16.54 -43.70
N THR A 9 -16.47 16.67 -43.98
CA THR A 9 -15.41 16.11 -43.14
C THR A 9 -15.15 17.08 -41.98
N ALA A 10 -15.61 16.72 -40.78
CA ALA A 10 -15.29 17.45 -39.56
C ALA A 10 -13.87 17.09 -39.10
N THR A 11 -12.92 17.97 -39.36
CA THR A 11 -11.55 17.85 -38.84
C THR A 11 -11.55 18.27 -37.36
N PHE A 12 -11.55 17.30 -36.44
CA PHE A 12 -11.25 17.56 -35.04
C PHE A 12 -9.75 17.81 -34.88
N ALA A 13 -9.37 19.07 -34.68
CA ALA A 13 -8.04 19.43 -34.24
C ALA A 13 -7.91 19.08 -32.74
N PHE A 14 -7.17 18.02 -32.43
CA PHE A 14 -6.69 17.77 -31.08
C PHE A 14 -5.62 18.82 -30.76
N ALA A 15 -5.98 19.81 -29.94
CA ALA A 15 -5.00 20.69 -29.33
C ALA A 15 -4.15 19.86 -28.35
N ALA A 16 -2.87 19.67 -28.68
CA ALA A 16 -1.88 19.10 -27.78
C ALA A 16 -1.58 20.10 -26.64
N ALA A 17 -2.52 20.24 -25.71
CA ALA A 17 -2.33 21.01 -24.50
C ALA A 17 -1.57 20.15 -23.47
N GLY A 18 -0.25 20.33 -23.47
CA GLY A 18 0.62 20.24 -22.30
C GLY A 18 0.34 19.17 -21.27
N TRP A 19 0.88 17.97 -21.49
CA TRP A 19 1.29 17.13 -20.36
C TRP A 19 2.69 17.59 -19.97
N THR A 20 2.78 18.66 -19.18
CA THR A 20 4.00 18.94 -18.44
C THR A 20 4.20 17.79 -17.46
N LEU A 21 5.13 16.90 -17.80
CA LEU A 21 5.78 16.01 -16.84
C LEU A 21 6.46 16.89 -15.79
N ALA A 22 5.71 17.29 -14.77
CA ALA A 22 6.30 17.69 -13.50
C ALA A 22 6.90 16.43 -12.88
N GLY A 23 8.11 16.06 -13.35
CA GLY A 23 8.94 15.11 -12.66
C GLY A 23 9.18 15.68 -11.27
N ALA A 24 8.62 15.05 -10.24
CA ALA A 24 9.00 15.35 -8.88
C ALA A 24 10.52 15.16 -8.80
N LEU A 25 11.28 16.24 -8.64
CA LEU A 25 12.64 16.12 -8.14
C LEU A 25 12.48 15.45 -6.77
N ALA A 26 12.76 14.15 -6.71
CA ALA A 26 12.84 13.46 -5.43
C ALA A 26 13.84 14.27 -4.60
N ALA A 27 13.38 14.78 -3.46
CA ALA A 27 14.26 15.46 -2.53
C ALA A 27 15.47 14.56 -2.25
N ALA A 28 16.67 15.14 -2.19
CA ALA A 28 17.85 14.38 -1.79
C ALA A 28 17.57 13.66 -0.46
N PRO A 29 18.04 12.42 -0.27
CA PRO A 29 17.79 11.69 0.96
C PRO A 29 18.31 12.50 2.15
N PRO A 30 17.61 12.46 3.30
CA PRO A 30 18.07 13.17 4.48
C PRO A 30 19.43 12.62 4.90
N ASP A 31 20.37 13.50 5.24
CA ASP A 31 21.61 13.10 5.88
C ASP A 31 21.31 12.59 7.30
N LEU A 32 21.70 11.35 7.59
CA LEU A 32 21.49 10.71 8.89
C LEU A 32 22.74 10.76 9.78
N GLY A 33 23.79 11.48 9.38
CA GLY A 33 25.03 11.62 10.14
C GLY A 33 24.87 12.40 11.46
N ASP A 34 23.82 13.22 11.57
CA ASP A 34 23.43 13.88 12.82
C ASP A 34 22.45 13.03 13.64
N ASP A 35 22.71 12.95 14.94
CA ASP A 35 21.98 12.13 15.90
C ASP A 35 20.50 12.52 16.03
N ALA A 36 20.20 13.83 15.97
CA ALA A 36 18.82 14.32 16.08
C ALA A 36 18.03 14.01 14.82
N THR A 37 18.67 14.13 13.65
CA THR A 37 18.07 13.80 12.35
C THR A 37 17.80 12.30 12.25
N TYR A 38 18.75 11.47 12.65
CA TYR A 38 18.55 10.01 12.74
C TYR A 38 17.35 9.65 13.62
N ARG A 39 17.30 10.16 14.86
CA ARG A 39 16.21 9.84 15.80
C ARG A 39 14.84 10.27 15.26
N THR A 40 14.76 11.44 14.65
CA THR A 40 13.53 11.96 14.04
C THR A 40 12.99 11.00 12.99
N TRP A 41 13.86 10.48 12.12
CA TRP A 41 13.45 9.55 11.08
C TRP A 41 13.15 8.15 11.64
N ARG A 42 14.00 7.65 12.54
CA ARG A 42 13.76 6.38 13.24
C ARG A 42 12.38 6.35 13.89
N ASP A 43 12.02 7.39 14.64
CA ASP A 43 10.77 7.44 15.40
C ASP A 43 9.54 7.56 14.50
N LYS A 44 9.70 8.07 13.27
CA LYS A 44 8.65 8.10 12.25
C LYS A 44 8.52 6.77 11.49
N LEU A 45 9.60 6.01 11.35
CA LEU A 45 9.63 4.78 10.57
C LEU A 45 9.29 3.54 11.40
N LEU A 46 9.61 3.55 12.69
CA LEU A 46 9.25 2.45 13.57
C LEU A 46 7.73 2.42 13.78
N PRO A 47 7.10 1.21 13.76
CA PRO A 47 5.69 1.09 14.05
C PRO A 47 5.36 1.68 15.43
N SER A 48 4.25 2.39 15.51
CA SER A 48 3.65 2.75 16.78
C SER A 48 3.19 1.50 17.54
N ALA A 49 2.97 1.63 18.85
CA ALA A 49 2.41 0.55 19.66
C ALA A 49 1.03 0.08 19.17
N GLN A 50 0.28 0.95 18.48
CA GLN A 50 -1.00 0.60 17.88
C GLN A 50 -0.82 -0.21 16.59
N GLU A 51 0.12 0.18 15.72
CA GLU A 51 0.45 -0.57 14.51
C GLU A 51 1.05 -1.95 14.84
N ASP A 52 1.75 -2.08 15.97
CA ASP A 52 2.28 -3.34 16.48
C ASP A 52 1.31 -4.11 17.40
N ALA A 53 0.05 -3.68 17.53
CA ALA A 53 -0.93 -4.32 18.42
C ALA A 53 -1.19 -5.79 18.07
N TRP A 54 -0.99 -6.19 16.81
CA TRP A 54 -1.12 -7.58 16.35
C TRP A 54 -0.18 -8.53 17.09
N ARG A 55 0.96 -8.05 17.61
CA ARG A 55 1.92 -8.86 18.39
C ARG A 55 1.36 -9.34 19.73
N ARG A 56 0.36 -8.63 20.28
CA ARG A 56 -0.27 -8.97 21.56
C ARG A 56 -1.35 -10.04 21.44
N ILE A 57 -1.78 -10.35 20.22
CA ILE A 57 -2.75 -11.42 19.99
C ILE A 57 -2.04 -12.75 20.27
N ALA A 58 -2.67 -13.60 21.07
CA ALA A 58 -2.17 -14.93 21.37
C ALA A 58 -2.36 -15.85 20.16
N TRP A 59 -1.55 -15.64 19.11
CA TRP A 59 -1.59 -16.44 17.89
C TRP A 59 -1.38 -17.91 18.20
N ARG A 60 -2.18 -18.77 17.56
CA ARG A 60 -1.98 -20.21 17.64
C ARG A 60 -0.94 -20.63 16.60
N PRO A 61 0.02 -21.48 16.98
CA PRO A 61 1.11 -21.86 16.08
C PRO A 61 0.64 -22.76 14.93
N THR A 62 -0.51 -23.42 15.10
CA THR A 62 -1.12 -24.27 14.07
C THR A 62 -2.60 -23.93 13.89
N PHE A 63 -3.09 -24.15 12.67
CA PHE A 63 -4.51 -23.97 12.35
C PHE A 63 -5.42 -24.90 13.17
N TRP A 64 -5.01 -26.16 13.38
CA TRP A 64 -5.84 -27.14 14.09
C TRP A 64 -5.99 -26.83 15.59
N ASP A 65 -4.97 -26.25 16.23
CA ASP A 65 -5.09 -25.80 17.61
C ASP A 65 -6.15 -24.70 17.75
N ALA A 66 -6.18 -23.75 16.80
CA ALA A 66 -7.21 -22.70 16.76
C ALA A 66 -8.62 -23.28 16.56
N VAL A 67 -8.77 -24.25 15.64
CA VAL A 67 -10.08 -24.90 15.39
C VAL A 67 -10.57 -25.64 16.64
N ARG A 68 -9.70 -26.39 17.32
CA ARG A 68 -10.08 -27.14 18.54
C ARG A 68 -10.58 -26.20 19.63
N GLU A 69 -9.83 -25.14 19.91
CA GLU A 69 -10.21 -24.15 20.93
C GLU A 69 -11.48 -23.39 20.56
N ALA A 70 -11.60 -22.93 19.32
CA ALA A 70 -12.76 -22.21 18.82
C ALA A 70 -14.05 -23.02 18.93
N ARG A 71 -14.00 -24.33 18.65
CA ARG A 71 -15.12 -25.26 18.84
C ARG A 71 -15.52 -25.41 20.31
N GLN A 72 -14.55 -25.50 21.22
CA GLN A 72 -14.81 -25.62 22.66
C GLN A 72 -15.46 -24.35 23.24
N GLN A 73 -15.10 -23.18 22.70
CA GLN A 73 -15.58 -21.88 23.17
C GLN A 73 -16.80 -21.35 22.39
N ASP A 74 -17.26 -22.08 21.37
CA ASP A 74 -18.29 -21.63 20.41
C ASP A 74 -17.98 -20.25 19.79
N ARG A 75 -16.75 -20.09 19.29
CA ARG A 75 -16.26 -18.84 18.67
C ARG A 75 -15.76 -19.08 17.25
N PRO A 76 -15.82 -18.08 16.36
CA PRO A 76 -15.23 -18.18 15.02
C PRO A 76 -13.69 -18.13 15.07
N VAL A 77 -13.04 -18.66 14.02
CA VAL A 77 -11.59 -18.59 13.81
C VAL A 77 -11.25 -17.44 12.86
N LEU A 78 -10.33 -16.55 13.27
CA LEU A 78 -9.67 -15.61 12.36
C LEU A 78 -8.40 -16.27 11.81
N VAL A 79 -8.32 -16.40 10.48
CA VAL A 79 -7.10 -16.85 9.80
C VAL A 79 -6.44 -15.64 9.14
N TRP A 80 -5.23 -15.30 9.57
CA TRP A 80 -4.45 -14.22 8.96
C TRP A 80 -3.34 -14.81 8.09
N LEU A 81 -3.48 -14.66 6.78
CA LEU A 81 -2.48 -15.05 5.79
C LEU A 81 -1.75 -13.79 5.31
N ILE A 82 -0.42 -13.85 5.27
CA ILE A 82 0.44 -12.78 4.75
C ILE A 82 1.48 -13.34 3.81
N ASN A 83 1.78 -12.60 2.75
CA ASN A 83 2.88 -12.87 1.85
C ASN A 83 4.17 -12.29 2.47
N GLY A 84 5.06 -13.15 2.96
CA GLY A 84 6.34 -12.76 3.58
C GLY A 84 6.65 -13.59 4.84
N PRO A 85 7.82 -13.39 5.47
CA PRO A 85 8.14 -13.99 6.77
C PRO A 85 7.17 -13.43 7.81
N GLY A 86 6.04 -14.11 7.93
CA GLY A 86 4.95 -13.66 8.76
C GLY A 86 5.33 -13.70 10.23
N LEU A 87 4.91 -12.66 10.95
CA LEU A 87 4.95 -12.58 12.41
C LEU A 87 6.35 -12.35 13.03
N GLY A 88 7.30 -11.79 12.27
CA GLY A 88 8.49 -11.15 12.85
C GLY A 88 9.48 -12.11 13.50
N ARG A 89 9.84 -13.20 12.80
CA ARG A 89 11.07 -13.94 13.16
C ARG A 89 12.28 -13.09 12.79
N CYS A 90 13.09 -12.72 13.78
CA CYS A 90 14.53 -12.54 13.60
C CYS A 90 15.19 -13.91 13.49
#